data_AF-A0A359GYJ2-F1
#
_entry.id   AF-A0A359GYJ2-F1
#
_cell.length_a   1.000
_cell.length_b   1.000
_cell.length_c   1.000
_cell.angle_alpha   90.00
_cell.angle_beta   90.00
_cell.angle_gamma   90.00
#
_symmetry.space_group_name_H-M   'P 1'
#
loop_
_entity.id
_entity.type
_entity.pdbx_description
1 polymer ?
#
loop_
_entity_poly.entity_id
_entity_poly.type
_entity_poly.pdbx_seq_one_letter_code
_entity_poly.pdbx_strand_id
1 'polypeptide(L)'
;NGISENSLADRAGLQVGDEILAVDGEETIIWQQVSLQMLNRLGETGELVLTVDPEASSTTRDITIPIQAWLGNEIEPDPVTDLGIVRLEIPALIAEVFTGGRGEEGGLQAGDEIISVNDEPILGWSHWVKVIRSNPELALDVIVKRGESEIGLVIRPELQRLRDGALIGSIGASAQVISMSEIVRPEMQRHISFNAFTAIRPALQDTWDNSVFVLDSVKKMVMGLISYRNINGPITIAQVAGETASYGIEVYLGFLALLSICLGVFNLLPIPMLDGGHLFYYTVEAITRRPVPERVQAWGLQLGLSLIFGIMVLAIYNDINRLL
;
A
#
# COMPACT_ATOMS: atom_id res chain seq x y z
N ASN A 1 -7.89 10.42 11.70
CA ASN A 1 -8.21 11.80 11.24
C ASN A 1 -9.58 11.87 10.61
N GLY A 2 -9.89 10.95 9.70
CA GLY A 2 -11.23 10.84 9.14
C GLY A 2 -11.65 9.38 9.02
N ILE A 3 -12.96 9.19 8.95
CA ILE A 3 -13.57 7.92 8.56
C ILE A 3 -14.57 8.27 7.47
N SER A 4 -14.48 7.57 6.35
CA SER A 4 -15.39 7.80 5.23
C SER A 4 -16.79 7.31 5.60
N GLU A 5 -17.82 8.14 5.41
CA GLU A 5 -19.21 7.76 5.69
C GLU A 5 -19.60 6.48 4.91
N ASN A 6 -20.36 5.60 5.56
CA ASN A 6 -20.81 4.31 5.02
C ASN A 6 -19.69 3.32 4.64
N SER A 7 -18.44 3.61 5.01
CA SER A 7 -17.31 2.68 4.83
C SER A 7 -17.44 1.42 5.69
N LEU A 8 -16.53 0.46 5.50
CA LEU A 8 -16.48 -0.74 6.33
C LEU A 8 -16.14 -0.39 7.79
N ALA A 9 -15.19 0.52 8.00
CA ALA A 9 -14.83 0.99 9.34
C ALA A 9 -15.96 1.78 10.01
N ASP A 10 -16.64 2.66 9.27
CA ASP A 10 -17.78 3.43 9.77
C ASP A 10 -18.93 2.50 10.22
N ARG A 11 -19.31 1.54 9.37
CA ARG A 11 -20.38 0.58 9.69
C ARG A 11 -20.04 -0.34 10.86
N ALA A 12 -18.76 -0.62 11.08
CA ALA A 12 -18.29 -1.37 12.23
C ALA A 12 -18.21 -0.52 13.52
N GLY A 13 -18.42 0.79 13.42
CA GLY A 13 -18.47 1.71 14.55
C GLY A 13 -17.11 2.27 14.99
N LEU A 14 -16.10 2.22 14.12
CA LEU A 14 -14.86 2.97 14.32
C LEU A 14 -15.18 4.46 14.31
N GLN A 15 -14.58 5.22 15.21
CA GLN A 15 -14.84 6.65 15.33
C GLN A 15 -13.58 7.48 15.07
N VAL A 16 -13.76 8.69 14.58
CA VAL A 16 -12.67 9.66 14.49
C VAL A 16 -12.17 9.94 15.90
N GLY A 17 -10.87 9.78 16.11
CA GLY A 17 -10.21 9.92 17.42
C GLY A 17 -9.75 8.60 18.02
N ASP A 18 -10.29 7.46 17.57
CA ASP A 18 -9.86 6.14 18.05
C ASP A 18 -8.39 5.84 17.69
N GLU A 19 -7.56 5.42 18.66
CA GLU A 19 -6.21 4.91 18.44
C GLU A 19 -6.25 3.39 18.21
N ILE A 20 -5.72 2.91 17.09
CA ILE A 20 -5.62 1.47 16.83
C ILE A 20 -4.42 0.91 17.61
N LEU A 21 -4.71 0.08 18.61
CA LEU A 21 -3.71 -0.56 19.47
C LEU A 21 -3.27 -1.93 18.97
N ALA A 22 -4.15 -2.66 18.29
CA ALA A 22 -3.83 -3.97 17.72
C ALA A 22 -4.70 -4.30 16.50
N VAL A 23 -4.18 -5.16 15.63
CA VAL A 23 -4.90 -5.75 14.49
C VAL A 23 -4.81 -7.27 14.64
N ASP A 24 -5.95 -7.94 14.71
CA ASP A 24 -6.09 -9.39 14.95
C ASP A 24 -5.32 -9.88 16.20
N GLY A 25 -5.21 -9.03 17.22
CA GLY A 25 -4.50 -9.31 18.47
C GLY A 25 -2.99 -9.03 18.45
N GLU A 26 -2.42 -8.66 17.29
CA GLU A 26 -1.02 -8.23 17.18
C GLU A 26 -0.91 -6.73 17.50
N GLU A 27 -0.12 -6.38 18.51
CA GLU A 27 0.06 -4.99 18.96
C GLU A 27 0.68 -4.12 17.87
N THR A 28 0.13 -2.91 17.69
CA THR A 28 0.58 -1.93 16.71
C THR A 28 0.83 -0.59 17.38
N ILE A 29 2.07 -0.11 17.23
CA ILE A 29 2.54 1.15 17.81
C ILE A 29 2.53 2.26 16.76
N ILE A 30 2.74 1.90 15.49
CA ILE A 30 2.83 2.84 14.35
C ILE A 30 2.00 2.37 13.16
N TRP A 31 1.61 3.32 12.29
CA TRP A 31 0.81 3.05 11.09
C TRP A 31 1.39 2.00 10.14
N GLN A 32 2.72 1.89 10.08
CA GLN A 32 3.36 0.85 9.27
C GLN A 32 2.97 -0.55 9.75
N GLN A 33 2.91 -0.77 11.07
CA GLN A 33 2.53 -2.07 11.65
C GLN A 33 1.05 -2.36 11.41
N VAL A 34 0.17 -1.36 11.60
CA VAL A 34 -1.26 -1.47 11.25
C VAL A 34 -1.43 -1.88 9.78
N SER A 35 -0.72 -1.19 8.90
CA SER A 35 -0.78 -1.46 7.45
C SER A 35 -0.28 -2.87 7.12
N LEU A 36 0.84 -3.30 7.73
CA LEU A 36 1.39 -4.64 7.53
C LEU A 36 0.41 -5.74 7.99
N GLN A 37 -0.20 -5.58 9.18
CA GLN A 37 -1.16 -6.57 9.69
C GLN A 37 -2.43 -6.64 8.85
N MET A 38 -2.92 -5.50 8.33
CA MET A 38 -4.03 -5.53 7.38
C MET A 38 -3.64 -6.15 6.03
N LEU A 39 -2.43 -5.87 5.52
CA LEU A 39 -1.91 -6.51 4.30
C LEU A 39 -1.76 -8.03 4.48
N ASN A 40 -1.48 -8.51 5.69
CA ASN A 40 -1.51 -9.94 5.99
C ASN A 40 -2.90 -10.56 5.78
N ARG A 41 -4.00 -9.81 5.69
CA ARG A 41 -5.34 -10.37 5.46
C ARG A 41 -5.79 -10.35 3.99
N LEU A 42 -4.89 -9.98 3.06
CA LEU A 42 -5.21 -9.93 1.63
C LEU A 42 -5.68 -11.28 1.07
N GLY A 43 -6.75 -11.23 0.29
CA GLY A 43 -7.39 -12.38 -0.35
C GLY A 43 -8.22 -13.24 0.59
N GLU A 44 -8.22 -12.97 1.90
CA GLU A 44 -8.95 -13.77 2.88
C GLU A 44 -10.43 -13.36 2.96
N THR A 45 -11.24 -14.26 3.52
CA THR A 45 -12.64 -14.02 3.87
C THR A 45 -12.82 -14.36 5.34
N GLY A 46 -13.46 -13.48 6.10
CA GLY A 46 -13.65 -13.65 7.54
C GLY A 46 -13.83 -12.32 8.24
N GLU A 47 -13.39 -12.25 9.48
CA GLU A 47 -13.45 -11.03 10.29
C GLU A 47 -12.03 -10.49 10.51
N LEU A 48 -11.87 -9.18 10.40
CA LEU A 48 -10.71 -8.41 10.83
C LEU A 48 -11.06 -7.74 12.16
N VAL A 49 -10.22 -7.93 13.19
CA VAL A 49 -10.47 -7.34 14.50
C VAL A 49 -9.49 -6.20 14.75
N LEU A 50 -10.02 -5.01 15.02
CA LEU A 50 -9.23 -3.85 15.46
C LEU A 50 -9.49 -3.62 16.95
N THR A 51 -8.44 -3.73 17.78
CA THR A 51 -8.51 -3.29 19.17
C THR A 51 -8.18 -1.81 19.20
N VAL A 52 -9.10 -0.98 19.68
CA VAL A 52 -8.95 0.47 19.70
C VAL A 52 -9.07 1.06 21.11
N ASP A 53 -8.35 2.14 21.34
CA ASP A 53 -8.51 3.03 22.49
C ASP A 53 -9.36 4.24 22.07
N PRO A 54 -10.63 4.35 22.51
CA PRO A 54 -11.48 5.45 22.10
C PRO A 54 -11.08 6.76 22.79
N GLU A 55 -11.05 7.87 22.06
CA GLU A 55 -10.76 9.19 22.65
C GLU A 55 -11.74 9.55 23.80
N ALA A 56 -13.00 9.11 23.67
CA ALA A 56 -14.07 9.42 24.62
C ALA A 56 -14.17 8.46 25.82
N SER A 57 -13.36 7.39 25.90
CA SER A 57 -13.49 6.35 26.92
C SER A 57 -12.15 5.75 27.31
N SER A 58 -11.94 5.45 28.60
CA SER A 58 -10.71 4.81 29.09
C SER A 58 -10.73 3.27 28.98
N THR A 59 -11.64 2.70 28.19
CA THR A 59 -11.80 1.25 28.04
C THR A 59 -11.60 0.89 26.58
N THR A 60 -10.62 0.03 26.33
CA THR A 60 -10.38 -0.52 25.01
C THR A 60 -11.58 -1.31 24.52
N ARG A 61 -11.82 -1.27 23.21
CA ARG A 61 -12.90 -2.04 22.58
C ARG A 61 -12.40 -2.73 21.31
N ASP A 62 -12.96 -3.90 21.03
CA ASP A 62 -12.72 -4.59 19.78
C ASP A 62 -13.79 -4.22 18.75
N ILE A 63 -13.34 -3.88 17.55
CA ILE A 63 -14.17 -3.58 16.40
C ILE A 63 -13.95 -4.68 15.38
N THR A 64 -15.04 -5.35 15.03
CA THR A 64 -15.03 -6.48 14.09
C THR A 64 -15.54 -6.03 12.74
N ILE A 65 -14.70 -6.17 11.71
CA ILE A 65 -14.99 -5.76 10.35
C ILE A 65 -15.04 -7.00 9.44
N PRO A 66 -16.18 -7.28 8.79
CA PRO A 66 -16.27 -8.40 7.86
C PRO A 66 -15.51 -8.08 6.57
N ILE A 67 -14.67 -9.01 6.15
CA ILE A 67 -13.85 -8.94 4.93
C ILE A 67 -14.15 -10.13 4.01
N GLN A 68 -14.15 -9.91 2.70
CA GLN A 68 -14.46 -10.96 1.72
C GLN A 68 -13.52 -10.89 0.52
N ALA A 69 -12.77 -11.98 0.29
CA ALA A 69 -11.72 -12.08 -0.72
C ALA A 69 -10.87 -10.80 -0.82
N TRP A 70 -10.52 -10.26 0.35
CA TRP A 70 -10.32 -8.83 0.51
C TRP A 70 -9.10 -8.31 -0.23
N LEU A 71 -9.31 -7.42 -1.21
CA LEU A 71 -8.26 -6.82 -2.05
C LEU A 71 -7.31 -7.82 -2.73
N GLY A 72 -7.67 -9.10 -2.83
CA GLY A 72 -6.78 -10.14 -3.36
C GLY A 72 -6.38 -9.93 -4.83
N ASN A 73 -7.21 -9.22 -5.60
CA ASN A 73 -6.99 -8.97 -7.02
C ASN A 73 -6.38 -7.59 -7.32
N GLU A 74 -6.22 -6.75 -6.31
CA GLU A 74 -5.70 -5.39 -6.45
C GLU A 74 -4.19 -5.40 -6.70
N ILE A 75 -3.77 -4.53 -7.62
CA ILE A 75 -2.39 -4.45 -8.12
C ILE A 75 -1.47 -3.66 -7.17
N GLU A 76 -2.08 -2.76 -6.38
CA GLU A 76 -1.47 -1.92 -5.35
C GLU A 76 -2.48 -1.75 -4.20
N PRO A 77 -2.69 -2.79 -3.37
CA PRO A 77 -3.71 -2.76 -2.34
C PRO A 77 -3.36 -1.73 -1.24
N ASP A 78 -4.33 -0.87 -0.90
CA ASP A 78 -4.26 0.01 0.27
C ASP A 78 -5.39 -0.34 1.25
N PRO A 79 -5.19 -1.35 2.11
CA PRO A 79 -6.25 -1.84 2.99
C PRO A 79 -6.74 -0.80 3.99
N VAL A 80 -5.87 0.12 4.42
CA VAL A 80 -6.27 1.17 5.38
C VAL A 80 -7.31 2.10 4.73
N THR A 81 -7.02 2.56 3.51
CA THR A 81 -7.94 3.43 2.76
C THR A 81 -9.19 2.67 2.32
N ASP A 82 -9.08 1.39 1.95
CA ASP A 82 -10.23 0.55 1.56
C ASP A 82 -11.22 0.33 2.70
N LEU A 83 -10.74 0.20 3.94
CA LEU A 83 -11.63 0.21 5.12
C LEU A 83 -12.34 1.55 5.33
N GLY A 84 -11.90 2.62 4.67
CA GLY A 84 -12.38 3.98 4.83
C GLY A 84 -11.65 4.78 5.91
N ILE A 85 -10.51 4.29 6.40
CA ILE A 85 -9.70 4.96 7.42
C ILE A 85 -8.81 6.02 6.75
N VAL A 86 -8.98 7.27 7.13
CA VAL A 86 -8.20 8.39 6.61
C VAL A 86 -7.08 8.74 7.60
N ARG A 87 -5.84 8.34 7.24
CA ARG A 87 -4.61 8.53 8.03
C ARG A 87 -4.18 9.98 8.09
N LEU A 88 -4.07 10.62 6.94
CA LEU A 88 -3.62 12.00 6.79
C LEU A 88 -4.48 12.66 5.72
N GLU A 89 -5.18 13.72 6.09
CA GLU A 89 -5.91 14.55 5.14
C GLU A 89 -4.93 15.62 4.66
N ILE A 90 -4.37 15.42 3.47
CA ILE A 90 -3.77 16.54 2.76
C ILE A 90 -4.95 17.37 2.24
N PRO A 91 -5.16 18.61 2.71
CA PRO A 91 -6.29 19.41 2.25
C PRO A 91 -6.25 19.52 0.73
N ALA A 92 -7.43 19.49 0.10
CA ALA A 92 -7.55 19.64 -1.35
C ALA A 92 -7.38 21.11 -1.77
N LEU A 93 -6.25 21.71 -1.40
CA LEU A 93 -5.95 23.11 -1.63
C LEU A 93 -5.20 23.27 -2.96
N ILE A 94 -5.80 24.02 -3.88
CA ILE A 94 -5.23 24.30 -5.18
C ILE A 94 -4.06 25.29 -5.02
N ALA A 95 -2.85 24.90 -5.41
CA ALA A 95 -1.73 25.84 -5.46
C ALA A 95 -1.67 26.60 -6.76
N GLU A 96 -1.86 25.90 -7.88
CA GLU A 96 -1.77 26.48 -9.20
C GLU A 96 -2.83 25.86 -10.12
N VAL A 97 -3.39 26.69 -10.99
CA VAL A 97 -4.24 26.27 -12.09
C VAL A 97 -3.53 26.69 -13.38
N PHE A 98 -3.24 25.71 -14.24
CA PHE A 98 -2.52 25.95 -15.48
C PHE A 98 -3.43 26.60 -16.52
N THR A 99 -2.92 27.64 -17.17
CA THR A 99 -3.64 28.36 -18.23
C THR A 99 -4.03 27.43 -19.38
N GLY A 100 -5.28 27.54 -19.83
CA GLY A 100 -5.86 26.70 -20.89
C GLY A 100 -6.31 25.32 -20.42
N GLY A 101 -6.21 25.01 -19.12
CA GLY A 101 -6.74 23.78 -18.54
C GLY A 101 -8.23 23.87 -18.18
N ARG A 102 -8.90 22.71 -18.07
CA ARG A 102 -10.32 22.64 -17.67
C ARG A 102 -10.63 23.18 -16.28
N GLY A 103 -9.63 23.21 -15.40
CA GLY A 103 -9.74 23.85 -14.09
C GLY A 103 -9.96 25.35 -14.25
N GLU A 104 -9.18 26.01 -15.11
CA GLU A 104 -9.34 27.45 -15.40
C GLU A 104 -10.69 27.72 -16.09
N GLU A 105 -11.06 26.91 -17.10
CA GLU A 105 -12.36 27.02 -17.79
C GLU A 105 -13.55 26.83 -16.84
N GLY A 106 -13.41 25.93 -15.87
CA GLY A 106 -14.40 25.66 -14.82
C GLY A 106 -14.42 26.72 -13.70
N GLY A 107 -13.57 27.75 -13.78
CA GLY A 107 -13.53 28.86 -12.82
C GLY A 107 -12.74 28.57 -11.53
N LEU A 108 -11.97 27.48 -11.50
CA LEU A 108 -11.08 27.13 -10.39
C LEU A 108 -9.91 28.13 -10.30
N GLN A 109 -9.52 28.49 -9.10
CA GLN A 109 -8.44 29.45 -8.84
C GLN A 109 -7.43 28.91 -7.82
N ALA A 110 -6.21 29.42 -7.87
CA ALA A 110 -5.22 29.18 -6.83
C ALA A 110 -5.74 29.69 -5.48
N GLY A 111 -5.58 28.88 -4.43
CA GLY A 111 -6.10 29.13 -3.09
C GLY A 111 -7.51 28.59 -2.84
N ASP A 112 -8.16 27.98 -3.84
CA ASP A 112 -9.43 27.27 -3.63
C ASP A 112 -9.19 25.98 -2.84
N GLU A 113 -9.97 25.74 -1.80
CA GLU A 113 -10.03 24.46 -1.09
C GLU A 113 -11.27 23.70 -1.58
N ILE A 114 -11.09 22.48 -2.10
CA ILE A 114 -12.20 21.66 -2.57
C ILE A 114 -12.94 21.03 -1.38
N ILE A 115 -14.24 21.29 -1.26
CA ILE A 115 -15.08 20.83 -0.14
C ILE A 115 -15.89 19.60 -0.54
N SER A 116 -16.55 19.63 -1.70
CA SER A 116 -17.39 18.52 -2.16
C SER A 116 -17.49 18.46 -3.68
N VAL A 117 -17.92 17.30 -4.17
CA VAL A 117 -18.21 17.04 -5.57
C VAL A 117 -19.49 16.21 -5.68
N ASN A 118 -20.47 16.66 -6.47
CA ASN A 118 -21.77 16.00 -6.64
C ASN A 118 -22.45 15.66 -5.29
N ASP A 119 -22.45 16.61 -4.36
CA ASP A 119 -22.95 16.46 -2.98
C ASP A 119 -22.18 15.47 -2.08
N GLU A 120 -21.08 14.88 -2.56
CA GLU A 120 -20.20 14.02 -1.76
C GLU A 120 -18.98 14.79 -1.23
N PRO A 121 -18.64 14.68 0.06
CA PRO A 121 -17.50 15.39 0.64
C PRO A 121 -16.15 14.90 0.06
N ILE A 122 -15.28 15.85 -0.24
CA ILE A 122 -13.89 15.58 -0.64
C ILE A 122 -13.03 15.51 0.62
N LEU A 123 -12.46 14.33 0.87
CA LEU A 123 -11.65 14.02 2.05
C LEU A 123 -10.22 14.59 1.98
N GLY A 124 -9.82 15.13 0.83
CA GLY A 124 -8.48 15.66 0.63
C GLY A 124 -7.97 15.48 -0.80
N TRP A 125 -6.72 15.88 -1.03
CA TRP A 125 -6.12 15.95 -2.36
C TRP A 125 -6.11 14.61 -3.10
N SER A 126 -5.76 13.51 -2.43
CA SER A 126 -5.74 12.18 -3.06
C SER A 126 -7.13 11.72 -3.50
N HIS A 127 -8.16 11.98 -2.68
CA HIS A 127 -9.55 11.68 -3.04
C HIS A 127 -9.99 12.55 -4.22
N TRP A 128 -9.70 13.85 -4.19
CA TRP A 128 -9.96 14.76 -5.30
C TRP A 128 -9.35 14.30 -6.61
N VAL A 129 -8.06 13.95 -6.62
CA VAL A 129 -7.37 13.46 -7.82
C VAL A 129 -8.01 12.16 -8.33
N LYS A 130 -8.40 11.24 -7.43
CA LYS A 130 -9.09 10.00 -7.81
C LYS A 130 -10.43 10.28 -8.48
N VAL A 131 -11.24 11.20 -7.94
CA VAL A 131 -12.53 11.60 -8.54
C VAL A 131 -12.30 12.20 -9.93
N ILE A 132 -11.38 13.15 -10.06
CA ILE A 132 -11.09 13.80 -11.35
C ILE A 132 -10.63 12.79 -12.40
N ARG A 133 -9.68 11.92 -12.06
CA ARG A 133 -9.14 10.92 -12.99
C ARG A 133 -10.18 9.92 -13.46
N SER A 134 -11.14 9.57 -12.59
CA SER A 134 -12.18 8.56 -12.88
C SER A 134 -13.35 9.09 -13.69
N ASN A 135 -13.47 10.42 -13.85
CA ASN A 135 -14.61 11.07 -14.50
C ASN A 135 -14.21 11.97 -15.69
N PRO A 136 -13.49 11.45 -16.71
CA PRO A 136 -13.17 12.25 -17.90
C PRO A 136 -14.44 12.63 -18.67
N GLU A 137 -14.48 13.86 -19.17
CA GLU A 137 -15.57 14.43 -19.97
C GLU A 137 -16.94 14.54 -19.28
N LEU A 138 -17.04 14.17 -18.01
CA LEU A 138 -18.24 14.33 -17.21
C LEU A 138 -18.22 15.68 -16.49
N ALA A 139 -19.34 16.39 -16.50
CA ALA A 139 -19.50 17.60 -15.71
C ALA A 139 -19.66 17.22 -14.23
N LEU A 140 -18.83 17.82 -13.39
CA LEU A 140 -18.83 17.62 -11.95
C LEU A 140 -19.25 18.92 -11.28
N ASP A 141 -20.24 18.84 -10.39
CA ASP A 141 -20.67 19.96 -9.57
C ASP A 141 -19.76 20.04 -8.34
N VAL A 142 -18.89 21.04 -8.30
CA VAL A 142 -17.82 21.15 -7.31
C VAL A 142 -18.08 22.35 -6.40
N ILE A 143 -18.04 22.15 -5.09
CA ILE A 143 -18.08 23.25 -4.11
C ILE A 143 -16.66 23.51 -3.65
N VAL A 144 -16.21 24.75 -3.82
CA VAL A 144 -14.91 25.22 -3.34
C VAL A 144 -15.07 26.31 -2.30
N LYS A 145 -14.20 26.29 -1.29
CA LYS A 145 -14.05 27.39 -0.35
C LYS A 145 -12.96 28.33 -0.89
N ARG A 146 -13.37 29.55 -1.23
CA ARG A 146 -12.49 30.64 -1.69
C ARG A 146 -12.49 31.73 -0.63
N GLY A 147 -11.46 31.74 0.20
CA GLY A 147 -11.45 32.57 1.42
C GLY A 147 -12.51 32.10 2.40
N GLU A 148 -13.48 32.96 2.73
CA GLU A 148 -14.58 32.65 3.67
C GLU A 148 -15.89 32.26 2.99
N SER A 149 -15.93 32.18 1.65
CA SER A 149 -17.15 31.89 0.88
C SER A 149 -17.07 30.55 0.18
N GLU A 150 -18.19 29.82 0.19
CA GLU A 150 -18.39 28.63 -0.63
C GLU A 150 -18.93 29.03 -2.01
N ILE A 151 -18.28 28.55 -3.06
CA ILE A 151 -18.58 28.85 -4.46
C ILE A 151 -18.84 27.53 -5.18
N GLY A 152 -20.01 27.42 -5.83
CA GLY A 152 -20.31 26.32 -6.73
C GLY A 152 -19.67 26.54 -8.10
N LEU A 153 -18.94 25.55 -8.57
CA LEU A 153 -18.27 25.50 -9.88
C LEU A 153 -18.74 24.25 -10.63
N VAL A 154 -18.71 24.30 -11.96
CA VAL A 154 -18.94 23.12 -12.80
C VAL A 154 -17.65 22.83 -13.55
N ILE A 155 -16.97 21.74 -13.16
CA ILE A 155 -15.67 21.37 -13.72
C ILE A 155 -15.87 20.13 -14.59
N ARG A 156 -15.36 20.17 -15.83
CA ARG A 156 -15.39 19.03 -16.75
C ARG A 156 -13.96 18.58 -17.05
N PRO A 157 -13.46 17.50 -16.44
CA PRO A 157 -12.10 17.02 -16.70
C PRO A 157 -11.89 16.67 -18.17
N GLU A 158 -10.75 17.03 -18.73
CA GLU A 158 -10.35 16.68 -20.09
C GLU A 158 -9.86 15.24 -20.12
N LEU A 159 -10.29 14.48 -21.13
CA LEU A 159 -9.75 13.17 -21.40
C LEU A 159 -8.27 13.26 -21.83
N GLN A 160 -7.37 12.84 -20.94
CA GLN A 160 -5.95 12.72 -21.22
C GLN A 160 -5.54 11.25 -21.35
N ARG A 161 -4.76 10.96 -22.39
CA ARG A 161 -4.13 9.66 -22.54
C ARG A 161 -2.72 9.69 -21.94
N LEU A 162 -2.49 8.85 -20.95
CA LEU A 162 -1.17 8.65 -20.34
C LEU A 162 -0.25 7.85 -21.27
N ARG A 163 1.04 7.78 -20.92
CA ARG A 163 2.06 7.08 -21.71
C ARG A 163 1.84 5.57 -21.75
N ASP A 164 1.23 5.03 -20.70
CA ASP A 164 0.74 3.66 -20.50
C ASP A 164 -0.66 3.46 -21.11
N GLY A 165 -1.04 4.28 -22.09
CA GLY A 165 -2.32 4.14 -22.79
C GLY A 165 -3.58 4.40 -21.97
N ALA A 166 -3.49 4.56 -20.64
CA ALA A 166 -4.63 4.77 -19.75
C ALA A 166 -5.32 6.10 -20.05
N LEU A 167 -6.64 6.09 -19.93
CA LEU A 167 -7.49 7.26 -20.15
C LEU A 167 -7.91 7.80 -18.78
N ILE A 168 -7.52 9.04 -18.50
CA ILE A 168 -7.84 9.71 -17.24
C ILE A 168 -8.45 11.08 -17.50
N GLY A 169 -9.25 11.57 -16.54
CA GLY A 169 -9.60 12.99 -16.48
C GLY A 169 -8.42 13.83 -15.95
N SER A 170 -8.24 15.02 -16.54
CA SER A 170 -7.27 16.02 -16.09
C SER A 170 -7.88 17.41 -16.14
N ILE A 171 -7.61 18.23 -15.12
CA ILE A 171 -8.09 19.61 -15.05
C ILE A 171 -6.96 20.64 -15.12
N GLY A 172 -5.71 20.20 -15.18
CA GLY A 172 -4.56 21.10 -15.17
C GLY A 172 -4.47 21.93 -13.89
N ALA A 173 -4.48 21.29 -12.72
CA ALA A 173 -4.25 21.93 -11.43
C ALA A 173 -3.24 21.14 -10.60
N SER A 174 -2.51 21.82 -9.71
CA SER A 174 -1.53 21.22 -8.81
C SER A 174 -1.86 21.46 -7.34
N ALA A 175 -1.47 20.51 -6.50
CA ALA A 175 -1.61 20.62 -5.05
C ALA A 175 -0.58 21.60 -4.51
N GLN A 176 -0.93 22.29 -3.42
CA GLN A 176 0.09 22.91 -2.60
C GLN A 176 1.01 21.85 -1.99
N VAL A 177 2.32 22.01 -2.22
CA VAL A 177 3.33 21.21 -1.54
C VAL A 177 3.39 21.69 -0.09
N ILE A 178 2.66 21.03 0.78
CA ILE A 178 2.70 21.26 2.22
C ILE A 178 3.77 20.33 2.80
N SER A 179 4.66 20.84 3.65
CA SER A 179 5.69 20.01 4.28
C SER A 179 5.02 18.96 5.19
N MET A 180 5.53 17.73 5.21
CA MET A 180 5.02 16.68 6.12
C MET A 180 4.97 17.15 7.59
N SER A 181 5.91 18.02 7.98
CA SER A 181 5.95 18.63 9.32
C SER A 181 4.81 19.61 9.62
N GLU A 182 4.17 20.17 8.59
CA GLU A 182 3.04 21.10 8.70
C GLU A 182 1.69 20.36 8.70
N ILE A 183 1.61 19.16 8.09
CA ILE A 183 0.38 18.36 7.99
C ILE A 183 0.24 17.40 9.18
N VAL A 184 1.35 16.80 9.64
CA VAL A 184 1.32 15.85 10.75
C VAL A 184 1.30 16.62 12.06
N ARG A 185 0.11 16.79 12.65
CA ARG A 185 -0.08 17.39 13.98
C ARG A 185 0.83 16.72 15.02
N PRO A 186 1.40 17.47 15.98
CA PRO A 186 2.33 16.93 16.98
C PRO A 186 1.78 15.73 17.75
N GLU A 187 0.48 15.69 18.01
CA GLU A 187 -0.20 14.61 18.73
C GLU A 187 -0.19 13.29 17.96
N MET A 188 0.04 13.33 16.64
CA MET A 188 0.12 12.16 15.76
C MET A 188 1.56 11.68 15.55
N GLN A 189 2.54 12.37 16.10
CA GLN A 189 3.95 12.02 15.96
C GLN A 189 4.40 11.16 17.13
N ARG A 190 4.54 9.85 16.90
CA ARG A 190 5.22 8.96 17.84
C ARG A 190 6.70 8.89 17.50
N HIS A 191 7.53 9.55 18.31
CA HIS A 191 8.98 9.51 18.18
C HIS A 191 9.54 8.29 18.89
N ILE A 192 9.90 7.26 18.12
CA ILE A 192 10.56 6.07 18.64
C ILE A 192 12.04 6.16 18.26
N SER A 193 12.90 6.23 19.27
CA SER A 193 14.35 6.22 19.07
C SER A 193 14.97 5.04 19.80
N PHE A 194 15.85 4.35 19.10
CA PHE A 194 16.66 3.29 19.65
C PHE A 194 18.13 3.70 19.59
N ASN A 195 18.91 3.30 20.59
CA ASN A 195 20.35 3.32 20.47
C ASN A 195 20.82 2.02 19.79
N ALA A 196 22.08 1.97 19.37
CA ALA A 196 22.62 0.82 18.63
C ALA A 196 22.42 -0.54 19.35
N PHE A 197 22.36 -0.56 20.68
CA PHE A 197 22.19 -1.78 21.46
C PHE A 197 20.71 -2.12 21.68
N THR A 198 19.86 -1.14 21.93
CA THR A 198 18.42 -1.34 22.12
C THR A 198 17.70 -1.61 20.80
N ALA A 199 18.29 -1.25 19.66
CA ALA A 199 17.75 -1.47 18.32
C ALA A 199 17.85 -2.93 17.86
N ILE A 200 18.73 -3.75 18.44
CA ILE A 200 19.00 -5.11 17.95
C ILE A 200 17.74 -5.98 18.01
N ARG A 201 17.04 -5.98 19.16
CA ARG A 201 15.84 -6.79 19.34
C ARG A 201 14.68 -6.33 18.43
N PRO A 202 14.31 -5.04 18.38
CA PRO A 202 13.34 -4.53 17.41
C PRO A 202 13.71 -4.88 15.97
N ALA A 203 14.97 -4.68 15.56
CA ALA A 203 15.41 -4.98 14.20
C ALA A 203 15.29 -6.48 13.85
N LEU A 204 15.60 -7.38 14.79
CA LEU A 204 15.40 -8.82 14.61
C LEU A 204 13.91 -9.17 14.50
N GLN A 205 13.07 -8.56 15.32
CA GLN A 205 11.63 -8.74 15.28
C GLN A 205 11.05 -8.25 13.95
N ASP A 206 11.38 -7.02 13.54
CA ASP A 206 10.94 -6.46 12.26
C ASP A 206 11.42 -7.33 11.08
N THR A 207 12.66 -7.83 11.12
CA THR A 207 13.18 -8.73 10.09
C THR A 207 12.39 -10.04 10.05
N TRP A 208 12.05 -10.60 11.21
CA TRP A 208 11.25 -11.82 11.32
C TRP A 208 9.84 -11.61 10.78
N ASP A 209 9.16 -10.54 11.20
CA ASP A 209 7.79 -10.23 10.80
C ASP A 209 7.69 -9.98 9.29
N ASN A 210 8.63 -9.22 8.73
CA ASN A 210 8.71 -9.04 7.28
C ASN A 210 9.03 -10.35 6.55
N SER A 211 9.86 -11.22 7.13
CA SER A 211 10.17 -12.53 6.51
C SER A 211 8.93 -13.44 6.47
N VAL A 212 8.17 -13.48 7.57
CA VAL A 212 6.91 -14.23 7.65
C VAL A 212 5.87 -13.64 6.69
N PHE A 213 5.75 -12.32 6.63
CA PHE A 213 4.88 -11.60 5.69
C PHE A 213 5.17 -11.99 4.23
N VAL A 214 6.45 -11.97 3.82
CA VAL A 214 6.86 -12.36 2.46
C VAL A 214 6.52 -13.82 2.19
N LEU A 215 6.82 -14.72 3.12
CA LEU A 215 6.54 -16.15 2.97
C LEU A 215 5.04 -16.43 2.83
N ASP A 216 4.22 -15.79 3.67
CA ASP A 216 2.76 -15.95 3.62
C ASP A 216 2.16 -15.32 2.35
N SER A 217 2.69 -14.18 1.90
CA SER A 217 2.31 -13.57 0.61
C SER A 217 2.58 -14.51 -0.57
N VAL A 218 3.75 -15.18 -0.59
CA VAL A 218 4.06 -16.19 -1.62
C VAL A 218 3.10 -17.36 -1.55
N LYS A 219 2.81 -17.88 -0.34
CA LYS A 219 1.84 -18.96 -0.12
C LYS A 219 0.45 -18.57 -0.64
N LYS A 220 -0.04 -17.38 -0.30
CA LYS A 220 -1.34 -16.83 -0.75
C LYS A 220 -1.42 -16.67 -2.25
N MET A 221 -0.33 -16.24 -2.87
CA MET A 221 -0.23 -16.14 -4.32
C MET A 221 -0.30 -17.50 -5.01
N VAL A 222 0.41 -18.51 -4.49
CA VAL A 222 0.35 -19.89 -5.00
C VAL A 222 -1.05 -20.49 -4.83
N MET A 223 -1.75 -20.17 -3.74
CA MET A 223 -3.14 -20.58 -3.51
C MET A 223 -4.17 -19.79 -4.33
N GLY A 224 -3.76 -18.73 -5.03
CA GLY A 224 -4.65 -17.87 -5.82
C GLY A 224 -5.48 -16.87 -5.01
N LEU A 225 -5.11 -16.63 -3.75
CA LEU A 225 -5.75 -15.62 -2.89
C LEU A 225 -5.24 -14.21 -3.22
N ILE A 226 -3.97 -14.08 -3.59
CA ILE A 226 -3.36 -12.83 -4.05
C ILE A 226 -2.97 -12.97 -5.53
N SER A 227 -3.24 -11.94 -6.31
CA SER A 227 -2.90 -11.88 -7.72
C SER A 227 -1.38 -11.94 -7.95
N TYR A 228 -0.96 -12.78 -8.91
CA TYR A 228 0.44 -12.84 -9.36
C TYR A 228 0.92 -11.54 -10.01
N ARG A 229 0.01 -10.61 -10.38
CA ARG A 229 0.35 -9.27 -10.90
C ARG A 229 1.06 -8.39 -9.86
N ASN A 230 1.08 -8.83 -8.59
CA ASN A 230 1.76 -8.15 -7.49
C ASN A 230 3.25 -8.53 -7.39
N ILE A 231 3.74 -9.45 -8.24
CA ILE A 231 5.17 -9.69 -8.39
C ILE A 231 5.77 -8.53 -9.19
N ASN A 232 6.57 -7.71 -8.50
CA ASN A 232 7.41 -6.69 -9.13
C ASN A 232 8.60 -7.36 -9.82
N GLY A 233 8.84 -6.99 -11.08
CA GLY A 233 10.02 -7.40 -11.82
C GLY A 233 11.19 -6.43 -11.68
N PRO A 234 12.30 -6.70 -12.39
CA PRO A 234 13.53 -5.93 -12.28
C PRO A 234 13.37 -4.46 -12.67
N ILE A 235 12.42 -4.13 -13.56
CA ILE A 235 12.23 -2.77 -14.05
C ILE A 235 11.54 -1.94 -12.96
N THR A 236 10.47 -2.46 -12.37
CA THR A 236 9.78 -1.77 -11.27
C THR A 236 10.68 -1.64 -10.05
N ILE A 237 11.49 -2.66 -9.72
CA ILE A 237 12.49 -2.56 -8.64
C ILE A 237 13.47 -1.41 -8.90
N ALA A 238 13.97 -1.26 -10.13
CA ALA A 238 14.89 -0.18 -10.47
C ALA A 238 14.23 1.22 -10.38
N GLN A 239 12.95 1.33 -10.77
CA GLN A 239 12.17 2.57 -10.67
C GLN A 239 11.96 2.98 -9.20
N VAL A 240 11.47 2.05 -8.37
CA VAL A 240 11.23 2.30 -6.94
C VAL A 240 12.55 2.59 -6.21
N ALA A 241 13.65 1.95 -6.60
CA ALA A 241 14.98 2.28 -6.08
C ALA A 241 15.38 3.74 -6.38
N GLY A 242 15.11 4.22 -7.59
CA GLY A 242 15.37 5.61 -7.99
C GLY A 242 14.50 6.61 -7.26
N GLU A 243 13.22 6.30 -7.08
CA GLU A 243 12.26 7.12 -6.34
C GLU A 243 12.63 7.22 -4.86
N THR A 244 12.85 6.08 -4.19
CA THR A 244 13.25 6.05 -2.77
C THR A 244 14.58 6.75 -2.51
N ALA A 245 15.53 6.68 -3.44
CA ALA A 245 16.78 7.44 -3.34
C ALA A 245 16.56 8.97 -3.36
N SER A 246 15.52 9.45 -4.05
CA SER A 246 15.15 10.86 -4.06
C SER A 246 14.49 11.32 -2.74
N TYR A 247 13.91 10.39 -1.98
CA TYR A 247 13.27 10.65 -0.69
C TYR A 247 14.24 10.67 0.50
N GLY A 248 15.49 10.25 0.28
CA GLY A 248 16.56 10.31 1.29
C GLY A 248 17.11 8.95 1.68
N ILE A 249 18.23 8.98 2.42
CA ILE A 249 18.99 7.76 2.72
C ILE A 249 18.24 6.79 3.64
N GLU A 250 17.43 7.30 4.57
CA GLU A 250 16.67 6.48 5.52
C GLU A 250 15.64 5.60 4.78
N VAL A 251 14.86 6.22 3.88
CA VAL A 251 13.88 5.53 3.04
C VAL A 251 14.57 4.52 2.12
N TYR A 252 15.68 4.91 1.50
CA TYR A 252 16.45 4.03 0.63
C TYR A 252 17.04 2.81 1.36
N LEU A 253 17.56 2.98 2.58
CA LEU A 253 18.06 1.88 3.41
C LEU A 253 16.92 0.93 3.82
N GLY A 254 15.74 1.45 4.15
CA GLY A 254 14.55 0.65 4.42
C GLY A 254 14.14 -0.20 3.20
N PHE A 255 14.16 0.40 2.01
CA PHE A 255 13.89 -0.32 0.76
C PHE A 255 14.94 -1.43 0.49
N LEU A 256 16.23 -1.14 0.67
CA LEU A 256 17.30 -2.15 0.53
C LEU A 256 17.17 -3.28 1.56
N ALA A 257 16.76 -2.97 2.79
CA ALA A 257 16.50 -3.97 3.81
C ALA A 257 15.35 -4.90 3.38
N LEU A 258 14.24 -4.35 2.89
CA LEU A 258 13.11 -5.14 2.38
C LEU A 258 13.52 -6.05 1.21
N LEU A 259 14.30 -5.53 0.24
CA LEU A 259 14.82 -6.35 -0.87
C LEU A 259 15.72 -7.49 -0.37
N SER A 260 16.54 -7.22 0.64
CA SER A 260 17.43 -8.21 1.24
C SER A 260 16.64 -9.32 1.94
N ILE A 261 15.56 -8.97 2.64
CA ILE A 261 14.63 -9.91 3.26
C ILE A 261 13.96 -10.77 2.20
N CYS A 262 13.42 -10.16 1.13
CA CYS A 262 12.82 -10.91 0.02
C CYS A 262 13.81 -11.93 -0.57
N LEU A 263 15.03 -11.50 -0.92
CA LEU A 263 16.07 -12.39 -1.44
C LEU A 263 16.41 -13.53 -0.46
N GLY A 264 16.53 -13.22 0.83
CA GLY A 264 16.77 -14.20 1.88
C GLY A 264 15.64 -15.24 1.98
N VAL A 265 14.39 -14.80 2.04
CA VAL A 265 13.21 -15.68 2.12
C VAL A 265 13.10 -16.55 0.87
N PHE A 266 13.22 -15.98 -0.34
CA PHE A 266 13.18 -16.74 -1.59
C PHE A 266 14.31 -17.78 -1.66
N ASN A 267 15.53 -17.42 -1.26
CA ASN A 267 16.65 -18.34 -1.24
C ASN A 267 16.48 -19.48 -0.23
N LEU A 268 15.71 -19.29 0.83
CA LEU A 268 15.41 -20.33 1.83
C LEU A 268 14.24 -21.24 1.45
N LEU A 269 13.48 -20.93 0.40
CA LEU A 269 12.41 -21.82 -0.08
C LEU A 269 13.00 -23.16 -0.54
N PRO A 270 12.27 -24.28 -0.40
CA PRO A 270 12.71 -25.61 -0.83
C PRO A 270 12.63 -25.77 -2.36
N ILE A 271 13.20 -24.81 -3.10
CA ILE A 271 13.28 -24.79 -4.55
C ILE A 271 14.70 -25.28 -4.91
N PRO A 272 14.83 -26.40 -5.64
CA PRO A 272 16.13 -26.83 -6.14
C PRO A 272 16.83 -25.72 -6.93
N MET A 273 18.15 -25.59 -6.87
CA MET A 273 18.98 -24.45 -7.36
C MET A 273 19.22 -23.33 -6.34
N LEU A 274 18.31 -23.12 -5.38
CA LEU A 274 18.50 -22.17 -4.29
C LEU A 274 19.10 -22.85 -3.05
N ASP A 275 19.64 -22.06 -2.13
CA ASP A 275 20.26 -22.55 -0.89
C ASP A 275 19.29 -23.41 -0.05
N GLY A 276 18.01 -23.04 -0.03
CA GLY A 276 16.93 -23.79 0.61
C GLY A 276 16.63 -25.14 -0.05
N GLY A 277 16.92 -25.29 -1.34
CA GLY A 277 16.86 -26.60 -2.02
C GLY A 277 17.92 -27.57 -1.48
N HIS A 278 19.13 -27.08 -1.20
CA HIS A 278 20.16 -27.88 -0.54
C HIS A 278 19.78 -28.22 0.90
N LEU A 279 19.25 -27.25 1.66
CA LEU A 279 18.75 -27.48 3.00
C LEU A 279 17.64 -28.54 3.03
N PHE A 280 16.74 -28.51 2.04
CA PHE A 280 15.70 -29.51 1.86
C PHE A 280 16.30 -30.89 1.61
N TYR A 281 17.28 -31.02 0.70
CA TYR A 281 17.96 -32.30 0.50
C TYR A 281 18.64 -32.80 1.77
N TYR A 282 19.37 -31.96 2.51
CA TYR A 282 19.99 -32.36 3.78
C TYR A 282 18.95 -32.80 4.82
N THR A 283 17.78 -32.16 4.86
CA THR A 283 16.68 -32.57 5.73
C THR A 283 16.16 -33.95 5.34
N VAL A 284 15.99 -34.20 4.04
CA VAL A 284 15.60 -35.52 3.52
C VAL A 284 16.68 -36.57 3.83
N GLU A 285 17.96 -36.26 3.67
CA GLU A 285 19.08 -37.15 3.99
C GLU A 285 19.16 -37.46 5.48
N ALA A 286 18.89 -36.48 6.35
CA ALA A 286 18.86 -36.66 7.80
C ALA A 286 17.74 -37.62 8.22
N ILE A 287 16.56 -37.53 7.59
CA ILE A 287 15.42 -38.41 7.86
C ILE A 287 15.65 -39.81 7.28
N THR A 288 16.10 -39.88 6.02
CA THR A 288 16.26 -41.15 5.28
C THR A 288 17.58 -41.87 5.58
N ARG A 289 18.54 -41.19 6.23
CA ARG A 289 19.92 -41.62 6.50
C ARG A 289 20.66 -42.13 5.27
N ARG A 290 20.26 -41.67 4.08
CA ARG A 290 20.84 -42.06 2.79
C ARG A 290 21.00 -40.80 1.94
N PRO A 291 22.07 -40.69 1.14
CA PRO A 291 22.24 -39.55 0.25
C PRO A 291 21.13 -39.53 -0.80
N VAL A 292 20.64 -38.34 -1.14
CA VAL A 292 19.69 -38.16 -2.24
C VAL A 292 20.41 -38.50 -3.55
N PRO A 293 19.88 -39.40 -4.40
CA PRO A 293 20.55 -39.80 -5.63
C PRO A 293 20.83 -38.61 -6.55
N GLU A 294 22.02 -38.58 -7.17
CA GLU A 294 22.43 -37.49 -8.10
C GLU A 294 21.42 -37.25 -9.22
N ARG A 295 20.76 -38.31 -9.70
CA ARG A 295 19.69 -38.20 -10.71
C ARG A 295 18.53 -37.36 -10.20
N VAL A 296 18.12 -37.53 -8.95
CA VAL A 296 17.03 -36.75 -8.34
C VAL A 296 17.45 -35.30 -8.16
N GLN A 297 18.69 -35.05 -7.74
CA GLN A 297 19.22 -33.69 -7.62
C GLN A 297 19.28 -32.98 -8.98
N ALA A 298 19.70 -33.67 -10.04
CA ALA A 298 19.75 -33.13 -11.40
C ALA A 298 18.35 -32.79 -11.96
N TRP A 299 17.38 -33.69 -11.74
CA TRP A 299 15.98 -33.42 -12.07
C TRP A 299 15.41 -32.24 -11.27
N GLY A 300 15.72 -32.19 -9.98
CA GLY A 300 15.37 -31.07 -9.12
C GLY A 300 15.92 -29.77 -9.69
N LEU A 301 17.23 -29.69 -9.96
CA LEU A 301 17.89 -28.50 -10.52
C LEU A 301 17.22 -28.02 -11.82
N GLN A 302 16.88 -28.93 -12.74
CA GLN A 302 16.18 -28.59 -13.99
C GLN A 302 14.78 -28.02 -13.72
N LEU A 303 14.04 -28.61 -12.79
CA LEU A 303 12.72 -28.15 -12.40
C LEU A 303 12.78 -26.77 -11.72
N GLY A 304 13.74 -26.59 -10.81
CA GLY A 304 13.99 -25.32 -10.13
C GLY A 304 14.39 -24.20 -11.10
N LEU A 305 15.33 -24.48 -12.02
CA LEU A 305 15.71 -23.53 -13.07
C LEU A 305 14.49 -23.13 -13.94
N SER A 306 13.68 -24.11 -14.32
CA SER A 306 12.48 -23.86 -15.14
C SER A 306 11.45 -23.00 -14.38
N LEU A 307 11.27 -23.24 -13.08
CA LEU A 307 10.38 -22.46 -12.22
C LEU A 307 10.87 -21.01 -12.09
N ILE A 308 12.15 -20.81 -11.75
CA ILE A 308 12.75 -19.47 -11.59
C ILE A 308 12.67 -18.70 -12.91
N PHE A 309 12.99 -19.36 -14.02
CA PHE A 309 12.87 -18.74 -15.35
C PHE A 309 11.42 -18.37 -15.66
N GLY A 310 10.45 -19.25 -15.36
CA GLY A 310 9.02 -18.96 -15.53
C GLY A 310 8.57 -17.75 -14.71
N ILE A 311 8.96 -17.66 -13.44
CA ILE A 311 8.67 -16.52 -12.56
C ILE A 311 9.31 -15.24 -13.12
N MET A 312 10.55 -15.31 -13.60
CA MET A 312 11.24 -14.16 -14.19
C MET A 312 10.55 -13.64 -15.45
N VAL A 313 10.12 -14.54 -16.34
CA VAL A 313 9.33 -14.18 -17.53
C VAL A 313 8.00 -13.55 -17.12
N LEU A 314 7.31 -14.12 -16.13
CA LEU A 314 6.06 -13.58 -15.61
C LEU A 314 6.25 -12.19 -14.97
N ALA A 315 7.32 -11.98 -14.21
CA ALA A 315 7.64 -10.70 -13.60
C ALA A 315 7.94 -9.63 -14.66
N ILE A 316 8.73 -9.96 -15.69
CA ILE A 316 8.98 -9.06 -16.83
C ILE A 316 7.69 -8.76 -17.60
N TYR A 317 6.83 -9.77 -17.79
CA TYR A 317 5.54 -9.59 -18.44
C TYR A 317 4.62 -8.63 -17.64
N ASN A 318 4.59 -8.78 -16.31
CA ASN A 318 3.86 -7.88 -15.42
C ASN A 318 4.42 -6.46 -15.47
N ASP A 319 5.75 -6.29 -15.43
CA ASP A 319 6.41 -4.98 -15.54
C ASP A 319 6.03 -4.28 -16.85
N ILE A 320 6.10 -5.00 -17.97
CA ILE A 320 5.72 -4.44 -19.29
C ILE A 320 4.25 -4.04 -19.29
N ASN A 321 3.35 -4.90 -18.81
CA ASN A 321 1.92 -4.59 -18.75
C ASN A 321 1.59 -3.44 -17.80
N ARG A 322 2.42 -3.19 -16.78
CA ARG A 322 2.24 -2.06 -15.85
C ARG A 322 2.71 -0.74 -16.46
N LEU A 323 3.68 -0.80 -17.39
CA LEU A 323 4.24 0.37 -18.07
C LEU A 323 3.53 0.74 -19.38
N LEU A 324 2.72 -0.18 -19.92
CA LEU A 324 1.98 -0.05 -21.18
C LEU A 324 0.53 0.31 -21.00
#